data_AF-A0A2E7QIF3-F1
#
_entry.id   AF-A0A2E7QIF3-F1
#
_cell.length_a   1.000
_cell.length_b   1.000
_cell.length_c   1.000
_cell.angle_alpha   90.00
_cell.angle_beta   90.00
_cell.angle_gamma   90.00
#
_symmetry.space_group_name_H-M   'P 1'
#
loop_
_entity.id
_entity.type
_entity.pdbx_description
1 polymer ?
#
loop_
_entity_poly.entity_id
_entity_poly.type
_entity_poly.pdbx_seq_one_letter_code
_entity_poly.pdbx_strand_id
1 'polypeptide(L)'
;MDIVKLTDRVRSEVDKDKLEALTPILKEIEVGVVTLIENVKDASAESKARKLKIREMQGQLNDNDVDIDELRKKADTSELTAELKDLKVFKAGVQEETRTSFLNRYNKVKNDPRFEKASTFLKMPEAGENGEMDFTEISNDDMAGNLTELKKLDQLDYFSSPEKPKEAHADQVPKGQQDFGTRVKGATSIADLEKLNEEMAGA
;
A
#
# COMPACT_ATOMS: atom_id res chain seq x y z
N MET A 1 -32.67 -24.65 -56.48
CA MET A 1 -33.15 -24.36 -57.85
C MET A 1 -32.20 -25.06 -58.81
N ASP A 2 -32.73 -25.79 -59.78
CA ASP A 2 -31.93 -26.58 -60.72
C ASP A 2 -31.85 -25.82 -62.04
N ILE A 3 -30.81 -24.98 -62.19
CA ILE A 3 -30.66 -24.10 -63.36
C ILE A 3 -30.47 -24.90 -64.65
N VAL A 4 -29.85 -26.08 -64.55
CA VAL A 4 -29.65 -27.02 -65.67
C VAL A 4 -31.00 -27.53 -66.17
N LYS A 5 -31.91 -27.92 -65.27
CA LYS A 5 -33.28 -28.30 -65.69
C LYS A 5 -34.07 -27.16 -66.32
N LEU A 6 -33.85 -25.91 -65.88
CA LEU A 6 -34.52 -24.74 -66.44
C LEU A 6 -34.01 -24.42 -67.85
N THR A 7 -32.69 -24.43 -68.06
CA THR A 7 -32.10 -24.17 -69.37
C THR A 7 -32.33 -25.31 -70.36
N ASP A 8 -32.38 -26.57 -69.90
CA ASP A 8 -32.77 -27.71 -70.72
C ASP A 8 -34.23 -27.63 -71.18
N ARG A 9 -35.11 -27.14 -70.31
CA ARG A 9 -36.50 -26.87 -70.68
C ARG A 9 -36.59 -25.78 -71.75
N VAL A 10 -35.85 -24.68 -71.60
CA VAL A 10 -35.79 -23.63 -72.63
C VAL A 10 -35.24 -24.16 -73.95
N ARG A 11 -34.22 -25.03 -73.93
CA ARG A 11 -33.72 -25.70 -75.16
C ARG A 11 -34.79 -26.56 -75.83
N SER A 12 -35.68 -27.19 -75.07
CA SER A 12 -36.74 -28.06 -75.60
C SER A 12 -37.93 -27.32 -76.21
N GLU A 13 -38.12 -26.04 -75.87
CA GLU A 13 -39.26 -25.21 -76.27
C GLU A 13 -38.92 -24.25 -77.44
N VAL A 14 -37.68 -24.26 -77.95
CA VAL A 14 -37.18 -23.34 -78.98
C VAL A 14 -36.94 -24.04 -80.31
N ASP A 15 -37.34 -23.39 -81.41
CA ASP A 15 -37.10 -23.88 -82.78
C ASP A 15 -35.61 -24.10 -83.06
N LYS A 16 -35.29 -25.16 -83.82
CA LYS A 16 -33.91 -25.58 -84.15
C LYS A 16 -33.06 -24.43 -84.70
N ASP A 17 -33.66 -23.59 -85.53
CA ASP A 17 -33.02 -22.49 -86.25
C ASP A 17 -32.52 -21.37 -85.32
N LYS A 18 -33.10 -21.27 -84.11
CA LYS A 18 -32.73 -20.31 -83.05
C LYS A 18 -31.91 -20.96 -81.93
N LEU A 19 -31.89 -22.28 -81.87
CA LEU A 19 -31.23 -23.06 -80.83
C LEU A 19 -29.70 -22.87 -80.86
N GLU A 20 -29.09 -22.78 -82.04
CA GLU A 20 -27.64 -22.57 -82.17
C GLU A 20 -27.20 -21.25 -81.54
N ALA A 21 -27.95 -20.16 -81.75
CA ALA A 21 -27.64 -18.86 -81.17
C ALA A 21 -27.93 -18.81 -79.65
N LEU A 22 -28.93 -19.55 -79.18
CA LEU A 22 -29.38 -19.53 -77.79
C LEU A 22 -28.55 -20.41 -76.85
N THR A 23 -28.00 -21.52 -77.38
CA THR A 23 -27.21 -22.49 -76.61
C THR A 23 -26.01 -21.88 -75.85
N PRO A 24 -25.16 -21.04 -76.45
CA PRO A 24 -24.04 -20.42 -75.72
C PRO A 24 -24.52 -19.49 -74.60
N ILE A 25 -25.60 -18.72 -74.84
CA ILE A 25 -26.19 -17.81 -73.83
C ILE A 25 -26.71 -18.61 -72.63
N LEU A 26 -27.45 -19.70 -72.88
CA LEU A 26 -27.96 -20.56 -71.80
C LEU A 26 -26.83 -21.22 -71.00
N LYS A 27 -25.73 -21.57 -71.66
CA LYS A 27 -24.54 -22.12 -71.00
C LYS A 27 -23.82 -21.08 -70.13
N GLU A 28 -23.71 -19.84 -70.60
CA GLU A 28 -23.19 -18.73 -69.79
C GLU A 28 -24.08 -18.45 -68.57
N ILE A 29 -25.41 -18.51 -68.73
CA ILE A 29 -26.36 -18.35 -67.62
C ILE A 29 -26.19 -19.48 -66.59
N GLU A 30 -26.10 -20.74 -67.04
CA GLU A 30 -25.84 -21.88 -66.14
C GLU A 30 -24.56 -21.67 -65.32
N VAL A 31 -23.45 -21.34 -65.98
CA VAL A 31 -22.15 -21.11 -65.33
C VAL A 31 -22.20 -19.91 -64.37
N GLY A 32 -22.84 -18.81 -64.78
CA GLY A 32 -23.00 -17.63 -63.95
C GLY A 32 -23.82 -17.91 -62.69
N VAL A 33 -24.92 -18.64 -62.82
CA VAL A 33 -25.79 -19.00 -61.68
C VAL A 33 -25.09 -19.98 -60.74
N VAL A 34 -24.37 -20.98 -61.25
CA VAL A 34 -23.61 -21.92 -60.42
C VAL A 34 -22.53 -21.18 -59.62
N THR A 35 -21.75 -20.31 -60.27
CA THR A 35 -20.75 -19.46 -59.60
C THR A 35 -21.38 -18.58 -58.52
N LEU A 36 -22.53 -17.96 -58.78
CA LEU A 36 -23.27 -17.17 -57.80
C LEU A 36 -23.72 -18.00 -56.59
N ILE A 37 -24.19 -19.23 -56.81
CA ILE A 37 -24.58 -20.15 -55.73
C ILE A 37 -23.37 -20.50 -54.85
N GLU A 38 -22.22 -20.77 -55.46
CA GLU A 38 -20.98 -21.05 -54.72
C GLU A 38 -20.53 -19.84 -53.90
N ASN A 39 -20.47 -18.66 -54.50
CA ASN A 39 -20.12 -17.41 -53.81
C ASN A 39 -21.04 -17.12 -52.61
N VAL A 40 -22.35 -17.37 -52.75
CA VAL A 40 -23.31 -17.18 -51.64
C VAL A 40 -23.09 -18.20 -50.52
N LYS A 41 -22.73 -19.45 -50.84
CA LYS A 41 -22.39 -20.46 -49.84
C LYS A 41 -21.13 -20.08 -49.07
N ASP A 42 -20.10 -19.64 -49.76
CA ASP A 42 -18.83 -19.24 -49.17
C ASP A 42 -19.01 -18.01 -48.27
N ALA A 43 -19.71 -16.99 -48.75
CA ALA A 43 -20.06 -15.82 -47.95
C ALA A 43 -20.90 -16.17 -46.72
N SER A 44 -21.82 -17.15 -46.83
CA SER A 44 -22.60 -17.64 -45.70
C SER A 44 -21.74 -18.35 -44.65
N ALA A 45 -20.80 -19.18 -45.09
CA ALA A 45 -19.85 -19.85 -44.21
C ALA A 45 -18.94 -18.84 -43.49
N GLU A 46 -18.42 -17.85 -44.21
CA GLU A 46 -17.60 -16.77 -43.66
C GLU A 46 -18.39 -15.93 -42.65
N SER A 47 -19.66 -15.59 -42.96
CA SER A 47 -20.53 -14.86 -42.05
C SER A 47 -20.74 -15.60 -40.72
N LYS A 48 -20.90 -16.93 -40.75
CA LYS A 48 -20.99 -17.75 -39.55
C LYS A 48 -19.69 -17.74 -38.75
N ALA A 49 -18.55 -17.88 -39.42
CA ALA A 49 -17.24 -17.83 -38.77
C ALA A 49 -16.98 -16.47 -38.11
N ARG A 50 -17.31 -15.36 -38.79
CA ARG A 50 -17.22 -14.00 -38.24
C ARG A 50 -18.11 -13.84 -37.01
N LYS A 51 -19.36 -14.32 -37.03
CA LYS A 51 -20.26 -14.27 -35.86
C LYS A 51 -19.71 -15.05 -34.66
N LEU A 52 -19.10 -16.21 -34.90
CA LEU A 52 -18.45 -16.99 -33.84
C LEU A 52 -17.27 -16.21 -33.25
N LYS A 53 -16.42 -15.65 -34.11
CA LYS A 53 -15.26 -14.85 -33.67
C LYS A 53 -15.68 -13.60 -32.88
N ILE A 54 -16.75 -12.92 -33.29
CA ILE A 54 -17.31 -11.79 -32.54
C ILE A 54 -17.72 -12.23 -31.14
N ARG A 55 -18.40 -13.38 -31.00
CA ARG A 55 -18.81 -13.90 -29.70
C ARG A 55 -17.62 -14.26 -28.82
N GLU A 56 -16.59 -14.88 -29.39
CA GLU A 56 -15.33 -15.17 -28.66
C GLU A 56 -14.68 -13.88 -28.17
N MET A 57 -14.53 -12.87 -29.04
CA MET A 57 -13.93 -11.60 -28.68
C MET A 57 -14.75 -10.85 -27.61
N GLN A 58 -16.08 -10.93 -27.67
CA GLN A 58 -16.95 -10.37 -26.62
C GLN A 58 -16.77 -11.07 -25.28
N GLY A 59 -16.58 -12.40 -25.27
CA GLY A 59 -16.24 -13.14 -24.06
C GLY A 59 -14.91 -12.68 -23.48
N GLN A 60 -13.87 -12.63 -24.31
CA GLN A 60 -12.54 -12.14 -23.90
C GLN A 60 -12.57 -10.70 -23.38
N LEU A 61 -13.42 -9.84 -23.95
CA LEU A 61 -13.56 -8.46 -23.51
C LEU A 61 -14.18 -8.38 -22.10
N ASN A 62 -15.21 -9.17 -21.83
CA ASN A 62 -15.79 -9.27 -20.49
C ASN A 62 -14.80 -9.82 -19.46
N ASP A 63 -14.04 -10.87 -19.81
CA ASP A 63 -13.04 -11.45 -18.91
C ASP A 63 -11.95 -10.42 -18.59
N ASN A 64 -11.47 -9.68 -19.60
CA ASN A 64 -10.49 -8.61 -19.41
C ASN A 64 -11.02 -7.46 -18.55
N ASP A 65 -12.29 -7.09 -18.68
CA ASP A 65 -12.89 -6.03 -17.86
C ASP A 65 -12.94 -6.44 -16.37
N VAL A 66 -13.24 -7.71 -16.09
CA VAL A 66 -13.19 -8.26 -14.72
C VAL A 66 -11.77 -8.23 -14.16
N ASP A 67 -10.78 -8.66 -14.95
CA ASP A 67 -9.38 -8.64 -14.55
C ASP A 67 -8.88 -7.21 -14.26
N ILE A 68 -9.29 -6.24 -15.09
CA ILE A 68 -8.95 -4.82 -14.88
C ILE A 68 -9.54 -4.31 -13.56
N ASP A 69 -10.78 -4.63 -13.25
CA ASP A 69 -11.41 -4.21 -12.00
C ASP A 69 -10.75 -4.85 -10.77
N GLU A 70 -10.35 -6.12 -10.85
CA GLU A 70 -9.57 -6.75 -9.79
C GLU A 70 -8.20 -6.11 -9.60
N LEU A 71 -7.49 -5.82 -10.70
CA LEU A 71 -6.19 -5.16 -10.66
C LEU A 71 -6.29 -3.75 -10.10
N ARG A 72 -7.34 -2.99 -10.44
CA ARG A 72 -7.61 -1.67 -9.88
C ARG A 72 -7.83 -1.72 -8.37
N LYS A 73 -8.61 -2.69 -7.88
CA LYS A 73 -8.81 -2.90 -6.44
C LYS A 73 -7.52 -3.25 -5.73
N LYS A 74 -6.67 -4.11 -6.33
CA LYS A 74 -5.35 -4.47 -5.77
C LYS A 74 -4.35 -3.31 -5.81
N ALA A 75 -4.47 -2.40 -6.78
CA ALA A 75 -3.63 -1.23 -6.92
C ALA A 75 -4.08 -0.04 -6.04
N ASP A 76 -5.26 -0.11 -5.43
CA ASP A 76 -5.72 0.91 -4.49
C ASP A 76 -4.87 0.86 -3.22
N THR A 77 -3.88 1.75 -3.19
CA THR A 77 -2.90 1.92 -2.11
C THR A 77 -3.22 3.13 -1.25
N SER A 78 -4.45 3.66 -1.35
CA SER A 78 -4.87 4.86 -0.63
C SER A 78 -4.77 4.70 0.88
N GLU A 79 -5.22 3.56 1.43
CA GLU A 79 -5.11 3.24 2.85
C GLU A 79 -3.65 3.12 3.30
N LEU A 80 -2.81 2.38 2.56
CA LEU A 80 -1.38 2.25 2.84
C LEU A 80 -0.66 3.60 2.80
N THR A 81 -1.06 4.49 1.89
CA THR A 81 -0.48 5.84 1.78
C THR A 81 -0.88 6.71 2.95
N ALA A 82 -2.13 6.61 3.41
CA ALA A 82 -2.61 7.31 4.60
C ALA A 82 -1.89 6.80 5.87
N GLU A 83 -1.80 5.48 6.05
CA GLU A 83 -1.11 4.86 7.19
C GLU A 83 0.38 5.25 7.22
N LEU A 84 1.06 5.25 6.07
CA LEU A 84 2.45 5.68 5.96
C LEU A 84 2.63 7.16 6.33
N LYS A 85 1.67 8.01 6.00
CA LYS A 85 1.67 9.42 6.40
C LYS A 85 1.51 9.55 7.92
N ASP A 86 0.58 8.81 8.51
CA ASP A 86 0.34 8.85 9.95
C ASP A 86 1.54 8.32 10.74
N LEU A 87 2.17 7.24 10.28
CA LEU A 87 3.41 6.71 10.86
C LEU A 87 4.57 7.72 10.79
N LYS A 88 4.68 8.49 9.71
CA LYS A 88 5.70 9.56 9.60
C LYS A 88 5.45 10.68 10.59
N VAL A 89 4.20 11.12 10.74
CA VAL A 89 3.81 12.15 11.72
C VAL A 89 4.07 11.67 13.13
N PHE A 90 3.67 10.44 13.46
CA PHE A 90 3.93 9.81 14.75
C PHE A 90 5.44 9.74 15.04
N LYS A 91 6.24 9.24 14.09
CA LYS A 91 7.70 9.17 14.23
C LYS A 91 8.32 10.54 14.49
N ALA A 92 7.90 11.57 13.76
CA ALA A 92 8.38 12.93 13.97
C ALA A 92 8.04 13.45 15.38
N GLY A 93 6.81 13.20 15.85
CA GLY A 93 6.37 13.57 17.20
C GLY A 93 7.19 12.90 18.30
N VAL A 94 7.44 11.59 18.20
CA VAL A 94 8.28 10.85 19.17
C VAL A 94 9.72 11.40 19.20
N GLN A 95 10.27 11.74 18.04
CA GLN A 95 11.61 12.31 17.95
C GLN A 95 11.69 13.71 18.59
N GLU A 96 10.68 14.55 18.37
CA GLU A 96 10.58 15.86 19.00
C GLU A 96 10.43 15.77 20.52
N GLU A 97 9.60 14.86 21.03
CA GLU A 97 9.44 14.61 22.46
C GLU A 97 10.73 14.08 23.10
N THR A 98 11.43 13.18 22.41
CA THR A 98 12.73 12.66 22.85
C THR A 98 13.76 13.77 22.95
N ARG A 99 13.88 14.62 21.92
CA ARG A 99 14.76 15.78 21.90
C ARG A 99 14.44 16.75 23.03
N THR A 100 13.16 17.09 23.19
CA THR A 100 12.70 17.99 24.26
C THR A 100 13.02 17.42 25.64
N SER A 101 12.78 16.13 25.86
CA SER A 101 13.06 15.45 27.13
C SER A 101 14.55 15.41 27.44
N PHE A 102 15.39 15.09 26.45
CA PHE A 102 16.84 15.11 26.59
C PHE A 102 17.34 16.51 26.96
N LEU A 103 16.98 17.54 26.20
CA LEU A 103 17.42 18.91 26.45
C LEU A 103 16.97 19.42 27.82
N ASN A 104 15.73 19.10 28.21
CA ASN A 104 15.23 19.44 29.55
C ASN A 104 16.04 18.76 30.65
N ARG A 105 16.40 17.49 30.49
CA ARG A 105 17.22 16.79 31.48
C ARG A 105 18.64 17.32 31.51
N TYR A 106 19.28 17.45 30.35
CA TYR A 106 20.60 18.05 30.20
C TYR A 106 20.69 19.41 30.92
N ASN A 107 19.75 20.32 30.66
CA ASN A 107 19.75 21.64 31.30
C ASN A 107 19.61 21.60 32.83
N LYS A 108 18.99 20.56 33.39
CA LYS A 108 18.90 20.37 34.85
C LYS A 108 20.20 19.88 35.46
N VAL A 109 20.99 19.08 34.73
CA VAL A 109 22.17 18.40 35.29
C VAL A 109 23.50 18.99 34.83
N LYS A 110 23.53 19.81 33.76
CA LYS A 110 24.78 20.30 33.15
C LYS A 110 25.71 21.08 34.08
N ASN A 111 25.18 21.65 35.15
CA ASN A 111 25.93 22.41 36.15
C ASN A 111 26.25 21.60 37.42
N ASP A 112 25.86 20.32 37.50
CA ASP A 112 26.23 19.46 38.65
C ASP A 112 27.74 19.14 38.57
N PRO A 113 28.50 19.18 39.69
CA PRO A 113 29.93 18.87 39.69
C PRO A 113 30.29 17.48 39.14
N ARG A 114 29.36 16.52 39.18
CA ARG A 114 29.56 15.16 38.65
C ARG A 114 29.20 15.06 37.18
N PHE A 115 28.65 16.11 36.58
CA PHE A 115 28.20 16.10 35.19
C PHE A 115 29.34 15.89 34.20
N GLU A 116 30.51 16.47 34.44
CA GLU A 116 31.69 16.30 33.58
C GLU A 116 32.07 14.81 33.42
N LYS A 117 31.96 14.03 34.50
CA LYS A 117 32.17 12.59 34.46
C LYS A 117 31.01 11.86 33.77
N ALA A 118 29.78 12.29 34.02
CA ALA A 118 28.59 11.71 33.39
C ALA A 118 28.56 11.95 31.87
N SER A 119 29.01 13.12 31.39
CA SER A 119 29.02 13.46 29.98
C SER A 119 29.95 12.58 29.15
N THR A 120 30.89 11.86 29.77
CA THR A 120 31.72 10.87 29.06
C THR A 120 30.93 9.65 28.55
N PHE A 121 29.75 9.39 29.13
CA PHE A 121 28.82 8.35 28.67
C PHE A 121 27.82 8.86 27.64
N LEU A 122 27.81 10.17 27.37
CA LEU A 122 26.87 10.82 26.47
C LEU A 122 27.59 11.19 25.18
N LYS A 123 26.91 11.02 24.04
CA LYS A 123 27.36 11.57 22.77
C LYS A 123 26.92 13.03 22.70
N MET A 124 27.78 13.94 23.11
CA MET A 124 27.51 15.38 23.08
C MET A 124 28.13 16.02 21.83
N PRO A 125 27.50 17.04 21.23
CA PRO A 125 28.16 17.85 20.20
C PRO A 125 29.35 18.60 20.79
N GLU A 126 30.30 18.98 19.94
CA GLU A 126 31.42 19.81 20.38
C GLU A 126 30.93 21.19 20.80
N ALA A 127 31.54 21.76 21.84
CA ALA A 127 31.24 23.13 22.23
C ALA A 127 31.84 24.08 21.20
N GLY A 128 31.03 25.02 20.70
CA GLY A 128 31.49 26.08 19.81
C GLY A 128 32.42 27.08 20.52
N GLU A 129 32.92 28.06 19.78
CA GLU A 129 33.89 29.06 20.28
C GLU A 129 33.39 29.87 21.49
N ASN A 130 32.07 29.97 21.66
CA ASN A 130 31.40 30.64 22.78
C ASN A 130 31.08 29.70 23.96
N GLY A 131 31.45 28.42 23.88
CA GLY A 131 31.13 27.39 24.87
C GLY A 131 29.69 26.85 24.78
N GLU A 132 28.91 27.27 23.78
CA GLU A 132 27.57 26.73 23.55
C GLU A 132 27.62 25.47 22.71
N MET A 133 26.72 24.52 23.02
CA MET A 133 26.59 23.26 22.31
C MET A 133 25.44 23.34 21.30
N ASP A 134 25.70 23.01 20.04
CA ASP A 134 24.66 22.90 19.02
C ASP A 134 24.05 21.49 19.00
N PHE A 135 22.89 21.36 19.65
CA PHE A 135 22.15 20.10 19.69
C PHE A 135 21.37 19.80 18.41
N THR A 136 21.51 20.60 17.36
CA THR A 136 20.98 20.23 16.04
C THR A 136 21.88 19.24 15.31
N GLU A 137 23.15 19.13 15.69
CA GLU A 137 24.15 18.24 15.07
C GLU A 137 24.09 16.79 15.58
N ILE A 138 23.42 16.56 16.70
CA ILE A 138 23.25 15.21 17.27
C ILE A 138 22.07 14.49 16.62
N SER A 139 22.28 13.21 16.26
CA SER A 139 21.24 12.36 15.69
C SER A 139 20.12 12.05 16.70
N ASN A 140 18.92 11.74 16.20
CA ASN A 140 17.80 11.37 17.07
C ASN A 140 18.08 10.08 17.86
N ASP A 141 18.84 9.15 17.29
CA ASP A 141 19.21 7.89 17.96
C ASP A 141 20.22 8.15 19.08
N ASP A 142 21.18 9.05 18.86
CA ASP A 142 22.13 9.46 19.90
C ASP A 142 21.43 10.27 21.00
N MET A 143 20.45 11.11 20.68
CA MET A 143 19.61 11.79 21.69
C MET A 143 18.81 10.79 22.54
N ALA A 144 18.22 9.76 21.91
CA ALA A 144 17.49 8.71 22.63
C ALA A 144 18.41 7.88 23.54
N GLY A 145 19.62 7.55 23.04
CA GLY A 145 20.66 6.89 23.81
C GLY A 145 21.10 7.72 25.01
N ASN A 146 21.39 9.01 24.81
CA ASN A 146 21.78 9.92 25.88
C ASN A 146 20.68 10.09 26.93
N LEU A 147 19.41 10.21 26.52
CA LEU A 147 18.29 10.27 27.44
C LEU A 147 18.17 8.99 28.28
N THR A 148 18.45 7.84 27.68
CA THR A 148 18.45 6.56 28.39
C THR A 148 19.57 6.50 29.44
N GLU A 149 20.78 6.93 29.09
CA GLU A 149 21.90 6.99 30.05
C GLU A 149 21.63 7.97 31.19
N LEU A 150 21.08 9.16 30.89
CA LEU A 150 20.68 10.11 31.92
C LEU A 150 19.60 9.52 32.83
N LYS A 151 18.59 8.82 32.30
CA LYS A 151 17.57 8.14 33.11
C LYS A 151 18.17 7.06 34.03
N LYS A 152 19.17 6.31 33.57
CA LYS A 152 19.88 5.33 34.43
C LYS A 152 20.61 6.04 35.57
N LEU A 153 21.29 7.15 35.29
CA LEU A 153 21.96 7.95 36.33
C LEU A 153 20.96 8.54 37.33
N ASP A 154 19.76 8.93 36.87
CA ASP A 154 18.68 9.40 37.74
C ASP A 154 18.17 8.30 38.67
N GLN A 155 18.00 7.08 38.16
CA GLN A 155 17.60 5.93 38.97
C GLN A 155 18.63 5.59 40.05
N LEU A 156 19.90 5.90 39.80
CA LEU A 156 21.00 5.73 40.76
C LEU A 156 21.15 6.93 41.71
N ASP A 157 20.25 7.91 41.63
CA ASP A 157 20.32 9.17 42.39
C ASP A 157 21.66 9.91 42.19
N TYR A 158 22.30 9.69 41.04
CA TYR A 158 23.69 10.08 40.78
C TYR A 158 23.91 11.59 40.79
N PHE A 159 22.86 12.39 40.52
CA PHE A 159 22.89 13.86 40.50
C PHE A 159 22.24 14.51 41.73
N SER A 160 21.85 13.75 42.76
CA SER A 160 21.37 14.32 44.02
C SER A 160 22.55 14.63 44.94
N SER A 161 22.62 15.84 45.50
CA SER A 161 23.77 16.30 46.30
C SER A 161 23.96 15.46 47.59
N PRO A 162 25.20 15.27 48.07
CA PRO A 162 25.47 14.67 49.37
C PRO A 162 25.29 15.73 50.46
N GLU A 163 24.08 15.86 50.98
CA GLU A 163 23.74 16.26 52.36
C GLU A 163 22.25 16.61 52.45
N LYS A 164 21.42 15.59 52.63
CA LYS A 164 20.34 15.63 53.61
C LYS A 164 20.34 14.30 54.35
N PRO A 165 20.14 14.28 55.68
CA PRO A 165 19.99 13.04 56.43
C PRO A 165 18.89 12.21 55.77
N LYS A 166 19.05 10.89 55.73
CA LYS A 166 17.95 9.97 55.42
C LYS A 166 16.82 10.24 56.42
N GLU A 167 15.87 11.10 56.07
CA GLU A 167 14.55 11.07 56.67
C GLU A 167 13.92 9.75 56.22
N ALA A 168 13.56 8.94 57.22
CA ALA A 168 12.87 7.69 57.03
C ALA A 168 11.66 7.91 56.11
N HIS A 169 11.53 7.06 55.10
CA HIS A 169 10.33 6.99 54.28
C HIS A 169 9.09 6.74 55.15
N ALA A 170 8.29 7.78 55.35
CA ALA A 170 6.85 7.73 55.56
C ALA A 170 6.26 8.57 54.41
N ASP A 171 5.31 8.16 53.58
CA ASP A 171 4.41 7.03 53.57
C ASP A 171 4.35 6.48 52.14
N GLN A 172 4.33 5.16 51.98
CA GLN A 172 3.82 4.54 50.76
C GLN A 172 2.30 4.64 50.79
N VAL A 173 1.71 5.44 49.91
CA VAL A 173 0.29 5.27 49.60
C VAL A 173 0.14 3.89 48.93
N PRO A 174 -0.72 3.00 49.44
CA PRO A 174 -0.90 1.67 48.87
C PRO A 174 -1.28 1.77 47.39
N LYS A 175 -0.67 0.94 46.54
CA LYS A 175 -0.90 0.84 45.08
C LYS A 175 -2.36 0.58 44.66
N GLY A 176 -3.30 0.44 45.60
CA GLY A 176 -4.72 0.19 45.36
C GLY A 176 -5.60 1.44 45.19
N GLN A 177 -5.07 2.66 45.23
CA GLN A 177 -5.88 3.90 45.19
C GLN A 177 -5.37 4.96 44.19
N GLN A 178 -4.53 4.61 43.23
CA GLN A 178 -4.12 5.53 42.18
C GLN A 178 -5.01 5.38 40.94
N ASP A 179 -5.51 6.50 40.41
CA ASP A 179 -6.28 6.47 39.15
C ASP A 179 -5.39 6.01 37.98
N PHE A 180 -6.03 5.47 36.95
CA PHE A 180 -5.34 4.91 35.79
C PHE A 180 -4.42 5.93 35.09
N GLY A 181 -4.84 7.20 35.01
CA GLY A 181 -4.05 8.26 34.40
C GLY A 181 -2.73 8.53 35.14
N THR A 182 -2.73 8.38 36.45
CA THR A 182 -1.54 8.52 37.30
C THR A 182 -0.62 7.32 37.16
N ARG A 183 -1.18 6.12 36.99
CA ARG A 183 -0.42 4.87 36.78
C ARG A 183 0.26 4.83 35.40
N VAL A 184 -0.42 5.30 34.36
CA VAL A 184 0.16 5.43 33.00
C VAL A 184 1.30 6.43 32.98
N LYS A 185 1.17 7.57 33.66
CA LYS A 185 2.26 8.57 33.77
C LYS A 185 3.49 8.06 34.52
N GLY A 186 3.34 7.03 35.35
CA GLY A 186 4.42 6.38 36.08
C GLY A 186 5.09 5.23 35.32
N ALA A 187 4.57 4.82 34.16
CA ALA A 187 5.15 3.74 33.38
C ALA A 187 6.43 4.21 32.69
N THR A 188 7.52 3.46 32.87
CA THR A 188 8.84 3.82 32.34
C THR A 188 9.30 2.92 31.20
N SER A 189 8.53 1.88 30.89
CA SER A 189 8.79 0.91 29.84
C SER A 189 7.51 0.41 29.18
N ILE A 190 7.64 -0.17 27.98
CA ILE A 190 6.52 -0.80 27.24
C ILE A 190 5.95 -1.98 28.03
N ALA A 191 6.81 -2.76 28.71
CA ALA A 191 6.39 -3.85 29.58
C ALA A 191 5.52 -3.35 30.76
N ASP A 192 5.78 -2.15 31.29
CA ASP A 192 4.93 -1.55 32.35
C ASP A 192 3.55 -1.16 31.81
N LEU A 193 3.46 -0.69 30.56
CA LEU A 193 2.21 -0.35 29.89
C LEU A 193 1.40 -1.60 29.52
N GLU A 194 2.06 -2.65 29.03
CA GLU A 194 1.43 -3.95 28.73
C GLU A 194 0.83 -4.58 29.99
N LYS A 195 1.56 -4.55 31.11
CA LYS A 195 1.07 -5.04 32.39
C LYS A 195 -0.12 -4.24 32.94
N LEU A 196 -0.11 -2.91 32.77
CA LEU A 196 -1.27 -2.07 33.12
C LEU A 196 -2.50 -2.36 32.25
N ASN A 197 -2.27 -2.73 30.98
CA ASN A 197 -3.33 -3.10 30.06
C ASN A 197 -3.91 -4.49 30.38
N GLU A 198 -3.07 -5.45 30.76
CA GLU A 198 -3.49 -6.78 31.22
C GLU A 198 -4.30 -6.72 32.52
N GLU A 199 -3.92 -5.87 33.47
CA GLU A 199 -4.65 -5.66 34.73
C GLU A 199 -6.02 -4.99 34.52
N MET A 200 -6.20 -4.22 33.45
CA MET A 200 -7.49 -3.63 33.04
C MET A 200 -8.37 -4.60 32.28
N ALA A 201 -7.78 -5.50 31.49
CA ALA A 201 -8.51 -6.51 30.72
C ALA A 201 -8.99 -7.69 31.59
N GLY A 202 -8.44 -7.86 32.80
CA GLY A 202 -8.81 -8.88 33.78
C GLY A 202 -9.80 -8.45 34.88
N ALA A 203 -10.35 -7.23 34.81
CA ALA A 203 -11.37 -6.70 35.72
C ALA A 203 -12.72 -6.55 35.02
#